data_AF-A0AAQ4QW95-F1
#
_entry.id   AF-A0AAQ4QW95-F1
#
_cell.length_a   1.000
_cell.length_b   1.000
_cell.length_c   1.000
_cell.angle_alpha   90.00
_cell.angle_beta   90.00
_cell.angle_gamma   90.00
#
_symmetry.space_group_name_H-M   'P 1'
#
loop_
_entity.id
_entity.type
_entity.pdbx_description
1 polymer ?
#
loop_
_entity_poly.entity_id
_entity_poly.type
_entity_poly.pdbx_seq_one_letter_code
_entity_poly.pdbx_strand_id
1 'polypeptide(L)'
;MASRRRAGDSLKTDKKKKRKNKTRCEEAAELCSLVEDEQVKKSAQEAWSQRTCHRHGDLELDCHPFPHCIIKNFLASESFVESLQRELMDLNFHEKSNDLYKFKQSDDLKKRTEPHISGLRAALFGRFRSWLGEVLQVELEPIVDISCAKYEYTDVLLCHDDELEGRRVAFILYLVPPWQSSDGGTLDLYTTDSNFQPQSIVKSLVPSLNTLILFEVSPVSFHQVSEVLTQDKCRLSLSGWFHGPPLGRPPRHREPAVLRSPHLPRDVSEQMGAERKVCMCVSSLSRRSFWLLMCVLTFGFSLELSTPVHCGELRRWSHGGYTLLHDAEAARAEYALDLVLPFCGADWQSEFGGFTCYVANEEDEELLTVYPEDNSLALVYRDKETLKFVKHVNHKSLSDSANANSSTRGAFYDFSFVYYE
;
A
#
# COMPACT_ATOMS: atom_id res chain seq x y z
N MET A 1 8.04 90.87 5.41
CA MET A 1 9.29 91.44 4.85
C MET A 1 10.44 90.48 5.11
N ALA A 2 11.36 90.37 4.15
CA ALA A 2 12.71 89.74 4.13
C ALA A 2 13.23 89.06 5.42
N SER A 3 14.00 87.95 5.42
CA SER A 3 15.20 87.67 4.62
C SER A 3 15.88 86.35 5.07
N ARG A 4 16.52 85.64 4.12
CA ARG A 4 17.75 84.76 4.21
C ARG A 4 17.70 83.43 5.01
N ARG A 5 17.85 82.26 4.33
CA ARG A 5 19.08 81.44 4.05
C ARG A 5 19.73 80.88 5.34
N ARG A 6 20.10 79.60 5.52
CA ARG A 6 20.63 78.56 4.60
C ARG A 6 20.67 77.16 5.28
N ALA A 7 20.55 76.13 4.44
CA ALA A 7 21.21 74.80 4.42
C ALA A 7 21.33 73.91 5.68
N GLY A 8 20.79 72.70 5.54
CA GLY A 8 21.23 71.49 6.22
C GLY A 8 20.91 70.27 5.34
N ASP A 9 21.95 69.67 4.77
CA ASP A 9 21.94 68.50 3.89
C ASP A 9 21.33 67.26 4.55
N SER A 10 20.51 66.51 3.81
CA SER A 10 20.42 65.05 4.01
C SER A 10 20.15 64.36 2.67
N LEU A 11 21.16 63.62 2.23
CA LEU A 11 21.13 62.77 1.05
C LEU A 11 20.02 61.70 1.19
N LYS A 12 19.10 61.66 0.23
CA LYS A 12 18.32 60.45 -0.09
C LYS A 12 18.68 60.02 -1.50
N THR A 13 19.45 58.94 -1.57
CA THR A 13 19.77 58.22 -2.78
C THR A 13 18.54 57.44 -3.26
N ASP A 14 18.10 57.74 -4.47
CA ASP A 14 17.11 56.99 -5.22
C ASP A 14 17.65 55.57 -5.51
N LYS A 15 17.16 54.57 -4.76
CA LYS A 15 17.25 53.16 -5.16
C LYS A 15 15.88 52.67 -5.58
N LYS A 16 15.64 52.77 -6.87
CA LYS A 16 14.52 52.16 -7.62
C LYS A 16 14.56 50.63 -7.41
N LYS A 17 13.86 50.12 -6.39
CA LYS A 17 13.57 48.68 -6.24
C LYS A 17 12.63 48.26 -7.38
N LYS A 18 13.18 47.67 -8.44
CA LYS A 18 12.41 46.81 -9.35
C LYS A 18 11.88 45.63 -8.54
N ARG A 19 10.65 45.74 -8.02
CA ARG A 19 9.85 44.56 -7.65
C ARG A 19 9.59 43.81 -8.95
N LYS A 20 10.27 42.68 -9.16
CA LYS A 20 9.80 41.66 -10.09
C LYS A 20 8.47 41.16 -9.54
N ASN A 21 7.36 41.69 -10.05
CA ASN A 21 6.10 40.95 -10.03
C ASN A 21 6.34 39.72 -10.91
N LYS A 22 6.70 38.59 -10.29
CA LYS A 22 6.55 37.28 -10.91
C LYS A 22 5.05 37.04 -10.92
N THR A 23 4.37 37.54 -11.96
CA THR A 23 3.00 37.15 -12.26
C THR A 23 3.01 35.62 -12.26
N ARG A 24 2.28 35.00 -11.32
CA ARG A 24 2.05 33.56 -11.32
C ARG A 24 1.29 33.28 -12.62
N CYS A 25 2.01 32.88 -13.65
CA CYS A 25 1.41 32.35 -14.86
C CYS A 25 1.18 30.88 -14.53
N GLU A 26 -0.06 30.51 -14.21
CA GLU A 26 -0.47 29.11 -14.21
C GLU A 26 -0.34 28.62 -15.65
N GLU A 27 0.38 27.52 -15.86
CA GLU A 27 0.47 26.90 -17.18
C GLU A 27 -0.78 26.03 -17.36
N ALA A 28 -1.56 26.27 -18.41
CA ALA A 28 -2.81 25.55 -18.58
C ALA A 28 -2.55 24.11 -19.04
N ALA A 29 -3.00 23.12 -18.26
CA ALA A 29 -2.97 21.73 -18.68
C ALA A 29 -4.11 21.47 -19.68
N GLU A 30 -3.76 21.17 -20.93
CA GLU A 30 -4.70 20.72 -21.95
C GLU A 30 -4.89 19.21 -21.86
N LEU A 31 -6.15 18.79 -21.71
CA LEU A 31 -6.53 17.37 -21.71
C LEU A 31 -6.64 16.86 -23.15
N CYS A 32 -6.56 15.56 -23.34
CA CYS A 32 -6.76 14.95 -24.66
C CYS A 32 -8.15 15.30 -25.24
N SER A 33 -8.23 15.43 -26.56
CA SER A 33 -9.45 15.85 -27.26
C SER A 33 -10.64 14.90 -27.05
N LEU A 34 -10.39 13.65 -26.62
CA LEU A 34 -11.41 12.66 -26.31
C LEU A 34 -12.35 13.12 -25.18
N VAL A 35 -11.84 13.88 -24.22
CA VAL A 35 -12.65 14.41 -23.09
C VAL A 35 -13.62 15.49 -23.56
N GLU A 36 -13.34 16.16 -24.68
CA GLU A 36 -14.19 17.21 -25.26
C GLU A 36 -15.14 16.67 -26.34
N ASP A 37 -14.98 15.40 -26.72
CA ASP A 37 -15.81 14.75 -27.73
C ASP A 37 -17.12 14.20 -27.12
N GLU A 38 -18.24 14.82 -27.49
CA GLU A 38 -19.58 14.44 -27.03
C GLU A 38 -19.98 13.02 -27.42
N GLN A 39 -19.48 12.51 -28.56
CA GLN A 39 -19.75 11.12 -28.97
C GLN A 39 -19.01 10.14 -28.07
N VAL A 40 -17.74 10.43 -27.76
CA VAL A 40 -16.93 9.64 -26.82
C VAL A 40 -17.59 9.63 -25.45
N LYS A 41 -17.96 10.80 -24.93
CA LYS A 41 -18.63 10.93 -23.63
C LYS A 41 -19.90 10.09 -23.54
N LYS A 42 -20.79 10.19 -24.53
CA LYS A 42 -22.05 9.40 -24.57
C LYS A 42 -21.78 7.91 -24.63
N SER A 43 -20.86 7.47 -25.49
CA SER A 43 -20.54 6.05 -25.62
C SER A 43 -19.87 5.47 -24.37
N ALA A 44 -19.00 6.24 -23.71
CA ALA A 44 -18.41 5.87 -22.42
C ALA A 44 -19.45 5.80 -21.31
N GLN A 45 -20.38 6.76 -21.26
CA GLN A 45 -21.50 6.75 -20.31
C GLN A 45 -22.39 5.52 -20.50
N GLU A 46 -22.80 5.21 -21.74
CA GLU A 46 -23.60 4.03 -22.06
C GLU A 46 -22.88 2.74 -21.66
N ALA A 47 -21.61 2.60 -22.03
CA ALA A 47 -20.81 1.43 -21.73
C ALA A 47 -20.61 1.25 -20.21
N TRP A 48 -20.37 2.34 -19.47
CA TRP A 48 -20.23 2.32 -18.02
C TRP A 48 -21.51 1.89 -17.33
N SER A 49 -22.65 2.46 -17.74
CA SER A 49 -23.97 2.13 -17.21
C SER A 49 -24.34 0.66 -17.47
N GLN A 50 -24.05 0.17 -18.67
CA GLN A 50 -24.33 -1.21 -19.06
C GLN A 50 -23.27 -2.22 -18.58
N ARG A 51 -22.19 -1.75 -17.94
CA ARG A 51 -21.04 -2.56 -17.52
C ARG A 51 -20.47 -3.40 -18.67
N THR A 52 -20.26 -2.75 -19.83
CA THR A 52 -19.71 -3.38 -21.04
C THR A 52 -18.34 -2.83 -21.39
N CYS A 53 -17.50 -3.65 -22.02
CA CYS A 53 -16.21 -3.20 -22.52
C CYS A 53 -16.43 -2.21 -23.68
N HIS A 54 -15.65 -1.13 -23.71
CA HIS A 54 -15.72 -0.11 -24.74
C HIS A 54 -14.33 0.42 -25.06
N ARG A 55 -14.06 0.70 -26.33
CA ARG A 55 -12.79 1.29 -26.76
C ARG A 55 -13.03 2.34 -27.83
N HIS A 56 -12.44 3.51 -27.65
CA HIS A 56 -12.48 4.59 -28.60
C HIS A 56 -11.15 5.37 -28.59
N GLY A 57 -10.35 5.19 -29.64
CA GLY A 57 -9.01 5.79 -29.70
C GLY A 57 -8.13 5.35 -28.54
N ASP A 58 -7.67 6.32 -27.75
CA ASP A 58 -6.83 6.14 -26.56
C ASP A 58 -7.61 5.87 -25.27
N LEU A 59 -8.95 5.85 -25.32
CA LEU A 59 -9.81 5.47 -24.20
C LEU A 59 -10.20 3.99 -24.31
N GLU A 60 -10.01 3.25 -23.22
CA GLU A 60 -10.41 1.85 -23.06
C GLU A 60 -11.11 1.68 -21.71
N LEU A 61 -12.38 1.28 -21.73
CA LEU A 61 -13.17 0.89 -20.58
C LEU A 61 -13.31 -0.63 -20.57
N ASP A 62 -12.94 -1.25 -19.47
CA ASP A 62 -13.19 -2.66 -19.21
C ASP A 62 -13.91 -2.80 -17.87
N CYS A 63 -14.77 -3.81 -17.76
CA CYS A 63 -15.61 -4.06 -16.60
C CYS A 63 -15.19 -5.31 -15.81
N HIS A 64 -14.17 -6.04 -16.25
CA HIS A 64 -13.65 -7.20 -15.55
C HIS A 64 -12.22 -6.93 -14.99
N PRO A 65 -11.94 -7.18 -13.70
CA PRO A 65 -12.81 -7.76 -12.67
C PRO A 65 -13.85 -6.78 -12.12
N PHE A 66 -13.61 -5.49 -12.27
CA PHE A 66 -14.53 -4.41 -11.97
C PHE A 66 -14.32 -3.27 -12.99
N PRO A 67 -15.25 -2.32 -13.08
CA PRO A 67 -15.18 -1.18 -14.00
C PRO A 67 -13.97 -0.28 -13.77
N HIS A 68 -13.11 -0.25 -14.78
CA HIS A 68 -11.91 0.57 -14.83
C HIS A 68 -11.68 1.09 -16.26
N CYS A 69 -11.21 2.33 -16.35
CA CYS A 69 -10.96 3.00 -17.61
C CYS A 69 -9.48 3.42 -17.70
N ILE A 70 -8.92 3.28 -18.89
CA ILE A 70 -7.55 3.62 -19.24
C ILE A 70 -7.64 4.69 -20.33
N ILE A 71 -7.01 5.84 -20.10
CA ILE A 71 -6.92 6.94 -21.07
C ILE A 71 -5.44 7.21 -21.31
N LYS A 72 -4.96 6.82 -22.49
CA LYS A 72 -3.58 7.11 -22.92
C LYS A 72 -3.48 8.54 -23.44
N ASN A 73 -2.26 9.07 -23.46
CA ASN A 73 -1.96 10.43 -23.91
C ASN A 73 -2.87 11.48 -23.25
N PHE A 74 -3.11 11.32 -21.94
CA PHE A 74 -4.14 12.07 -21.20
C PHE A 74 -3.93 13.59 -21.27
N LEU A 75 -2.68 14.05 -21.18
CA LEU A 75 -2.28 15.43 -21.38
C LEU A 75 -1.83 15.63 -22.82
N ALA A 76 -2.37 16.64 -23.51
CA ALA A 76 -2.13 16.85 -24.94
C ALA A 76 -0.71 17.35 -25.27
N SER A 77 -0.08 18.10 -24.35
CA SER A 77 1.24 18.71 -24.57
C SER A 77 2.36 17.90 -23.94
N GLU A 78 3.25 17.33 -24.76
CA GLU A 78 4.46 16.62 -24.30
C GLU A 78 5.35 17.53 -23.44
N SER A 79 5.53 18.79 -23.85
CA SER A 79 6.32 19.79 -23.10
C SER A 79 5.75 20.08 -21.71
N PHE A 80 4.42 20.01 -21.55
CA PHE A 80 3.76 20.14 -20.25
C PHE A 80 4.07 18.92 -19.39
N VAL A 81 3.98 17.71 -19.94
CA VAL A 81 4.29 16.44 -19.26
C VAL A 81 5.73 16.44 -18.74
N GLU A 82 6.70 16.81 -19.57
CA GLU A 82 8.12 16.91 -19.18
C GLU A 82 8.35 17.94 -18.07
N SER A 83 7.69 19.09 -18.16
CA SER A 83 7.82 20.16 -17.16
C SER A 83 7.15 19.79 -15.83
N LEU A 84 5.98 19.14 -15.88
CA LEU A 84 5.31 18.58 -14.73
C LEU A 84 6.18 17.52 -14.05
N GLN A 85 6.76 16.60 -14.82
CA GLN A 85 7.66 15.57 -14.28
C GLN A 85 8.84 16.19 -13.55
N ARG A 86 9.46 17.24 -14.12
CA ARG A 86 10.54 18.00 -13.45
C ARG A 86 10.08 18.64 -12.15
N GLU A 87 8.94 19.33 -12.13
CA GLU A 87 8.39 19.94 -10.91
C GLU A 87 8.10 18.89 -9.83
N LEU A 88 7.57 17.73 -10.20
CA LEU A 88 7.26 16.65 -9.26
C LEU A 88 8.52 15.97 -8.72
N MET A 89 9.53 15.77 -9.56
CA MET A 89 10.80 15.17 -9.14
C MET A 89 11.55 16.03 -8.12
N ASP A 90 11.39 17.35 -8.18
CA ASP A 90 11.97 18.34 -7.26
C ASP A 90 11.21 18.48 -5.93
N LEU A 91 10.08 17.79 -5.75
CA LEU A 91 9.36 17.78 -4.47
C LEU A 91 10.14 17.03 -3.39
N ASN A 92 9.85 17.35 -2.13
CA ASN A 92 10.26 16.53 -1.01
C ASN A 92 9.39 15.27 -0.96
N PHE A 93 10.03 14.12 -0.77
CA PHE A 93 9.37 12.84 -0.58
C PHE A 93 9.73 12.26 0.78
N HIS A 94 8.73 11.66 1.41
CA HIS A 94 8.83 11.01 2.71
C HIS A 94 8.62 9.51 2.51
N GLU A 95 9.48 8.72 3.14
CA GLU A 95 9.29 7.26 3.18
C GLU A 95 8.02 6.95 3.97
N LYS A 96 7.20 6.07 3.41
CA LYS A 96 5.98 5.55 4.01
C LYS A 96 6.09 4.04 4.03
N SER A 97 6.00 3.45 5.21
CA SER A 97 6.09 2.00 5.39
C SER A 97 5.19 1.57 6.53
N ASN A 98 4.30 0.62 6.26
CA ASN A 98 3.49 -0.10 7.24
C ASN A 98 3.35 -1.56 6.78
N ASP A 99 2.40 -2.32 7.29
CA ASP A 99 2.10 -3.67 6.80
C ASP A 99 1.72 -3.70 5.31
N LEU A 100 0.86 -2.76 4.89
CA LEU A 100 0.27 -2.71 3.55
C LEU A 100 1.24 -2.23 2.45
N TYR A 101 2.15 -1.32 2.77
CA TYR A 101 2.95 -0.67 1.75
C TYR A 101 4.38 -0.33 2.19
N LYS A 102 5.22 -0.07 1.20
CA LYS A 102 6.50 0.60 1.32
C LYS A 102 6.75 1.39 0.04
N PHE A 103 6.80 2.71 0.13
CA PHE A 103 7.13 3.60 -1.00
C PHE A 103 7.44 5.01 -0.48
N LYS A 104 7.69 5.96 -1.39
CA LYS A 104 7.91 7.37 -1.05
C LYS A 104 6.75 8.24 -1.53
N GLN A 105 6.21 9.10 -0.67
CA GLN A 105 5.11 10.00 -1.02
C GLN A 105 5.51 11.46 -0.81
N SER A 106 5.07 12.35 -1.70
CA SER A 106 5.18 13.79 -1.49
C SER A 106 4.22 14.29 -0.43
N ASP A 107 4.38 15.54 0.00
CA ASP A 107 3.26 16.28 0.62
C ASP A 107 2.03 16.29 -0.29
N ASP A 108 0.85 16.51 0.30
CA ASP A 108 -0.39 16.78 -0.44
C ASP A 108 -0.22 17.96 -1.42
N LEU A 109 -0.69 17.78 -2.66
CA LEU A 109 -0.50 18.74 -3.74
C LEU A 109 -1.62 19.79 -3.82
N LYS A 110 -2.63 19.72 -2.94
CA LYS A 110 -3.77 20.65 -2.92
C LYS A 110 -3.36 22.12 -2.88
N LYS A 111 -2.33 22.45 -2.11
CA LYS A 111 -1.87 23.84 -1.87
C LYS A 111 -0.58 24.20 -2.63
N ARG A 112 -0.04 23.27 -3.43
CA ARG A 112 1.15 23.50 -4.26
C ARG A 112 0.86 24.54 -5.34
N THR A 113 1.87 25.35 -5.68
CA THR A 113 1.71 26.56 -6.51
C THR A 113 2.68 26.67 -7.67
N GLU A 114 3.49 25.64 -7.85
CA GLU A 114 4.27 25.34 -9.03
C GLU A 114 3.31 25.30 -10.25
N PRO A 115 3.67 25.94 -11.37
CA PRO A 115 2.71 26.25 -12.44
C PRO A 115 2.12 25.02 -13.12
N HIS A 116 2.90 23.94 -13.34
CA HIS A 116 2.39 22.74 -14.00
C HIS A 116 1.57 21.88 -13.02
N ILE A 117 1.98 21.79 -11.75
CA ILE A 117 1.16 21.14 -10.71
C ILE A 117 -0.19 21.86 -10.56
N SER A 118 -0.19 23.19 -10.56
CA SER A 118 -1.42 24.00 -10.44
C SER A 118 -2.31 23.85 -11.66
N GLY A 119 -1.72 23.87 -12.87
CA GLY A 119 -2.41 23.65 -14.13
C GLY A 119 -3.07 22.29 -14.21
N LEU A 120 -2.36 21.23 -13.84
CA LEU A 120 -2.90 19.88 -13.80
C LEU A 120 -4.07 19.78 -12.81
N ARG A 121 -3.91 20.32 -11.59
CA ARG A 121 -4.97 20.31 -10.57
C ARG A 121 -6.24 20.99 -11.10
N ALA A 122 -6.10 22.13 -11.77
CA ALA A 122 -7.24 22.85 -12.36
C ALA A 122 -7.92 22.05 -13.47
N ALA A 123 -7.16 21.37 -14.33
CA ALA A 123 -7.73 20.52 -15.38
C ALA A 123 -8.41 19.27 -14.81
N LEU A 124 -7.76 18.58 -13.87
CA LEU A 124 -8.20 17.30 -13.32
C LEU A 124 -9.43 17.45 -12.41
N PHE A 125 -9.39 18.37 -11.43
CA PHE A 125 -10.51 18.58 -10.49
C PHE A 125 -11.54 19.61 -10.98
N GLY A 126 -11.26 20.28 -12.09
CA GLY A 126 -12.19 21.15 -12.80
C GLY A 126 -12.86 20.43 -13.97
N ARG A 127 -12.27 20.57 -15.17
CA ARG A 127 -12.85 20.08 -16.43
C ARG A 127 -13.07 18.57 -16.42
N PHE A 128 -12.05 17.80 -16.05
CA PHE A 128 -12.13 16.34 -16.08
C PHE A 128 -13.10 15.78 -15.04
N ARG A 129 -13.12 16.31 -13.81
CA ARG A 129 -14.11 15.94 -12.78
C ARG A 129 -15.54 16.12 -13.29
N SER A 130 -15.86 17.24 -13.95
CA SER A 130 -17.19 17.47 -14.51
C SER A 130 -17.54 16.44 -15.58
N TRP A 131 -16.62 16.18 -16.52
CA TRP A 131 -16.80 15.15 -17.53
C TRP A 131 -17.02 13.76 -16.91
N LEU A 132 -16.22 13.41 -15.90
CA LEU A 132 -16.32 12.14 -15.20
C LEU A 132 -17.65 11.99 -14.44
N GLY A 133 -18.13 13.05 -13.78
CA GLY A 133 -19.44 13.06 -13.14
C GLY A 133 -20.58 12.80 -14.12
N GLU A 134 -20.49 13.37 -15.34
CA GLU A 134 -21.45 13.10 -16.41
C GLU A 134 -21.37 11.65 -16.91
N VAL A 135 -20.18 11.10 -17.13
CA VAL A 135 -20.00 9.69 -17.57
C VAL A 135 -20.54 8.72 -16.54
N LEU A 136 -20.27 8.97 -15.26
CA LEU A 136 -20.67 8.10 -14.15
C LEU A 136 -22.11 8.33 -13.69
N GLN A 137 -22.77 9.40 -14.16
CA GLN A 137 -24.08 9.85 -13.67
C GLN A 137 -24.09 10.02 -12.13
N VAL A 138 -23.01 10.60 -11.60
CA VAL A 138 -22.84 10.88 -10.17
C VAL A 138 -22.32 12.30 -9.97
N GLU A 139 -22.81 12.98 -8.94
CA GLU A 139 -22.25 14.28 -8.55
C GLU A 139 -20.94 14.05 -7.78
N LEU A 140 -19.82 14.43 -8.39
CA LEU A 140 -18.51 14.40 -7.75
C LEU A 140 -18.23 15.73 -7.05
N GLU A 141 -17.71 15.67 -5.83
CA GLU A 141 -17.37 16.85 -5.05
C GLU A 141 -16.11 17.54 -5.57
N PRO A 142 -16.00 18.88 -5.44
CA PRO A 142 -14.82 19.65 -5.89
C PRO A 142 -13.61 19.52 -4.94
N ILE A 143 -13.56 18.46 -4.11
CA ILE A 143 -12.44 18.20 -3.21
C ILE A 143 -11.22 17.83 -4.05
N VAL A 144 -10.11 18.54 -3.81
CA VAL A 144 -8.80 18.17 -4.33
C VAL A 144 -8.14 17.23 -3.34
N ASP A 145 -7.90 16.01 -3.80
CA ASP A 145 -7.22 14.93 -3.10
C ASP A 145 -6.24 14.27 -4.08
N ILE A 146 -4.97 14.67 -4.00
CA ILE A 146 -3.94 14.25 -4.95
C ILE A 146 -2.55 14.33 -4.31
N SER A 147 -1.79 13.26 -4.44
CA SER A 147 -0.40 13.15 -4.00
C SER A 147 0.49 12.63 -5.12
N CYS A 148 1.80 12.81 -4.98
CA CYS A 148 2.79 12.18 -5.85
C CYS A 148 3.44 11.02 -5.12
N ALA A 149 3.57 9.88 -5.79
CA ALA A 149 4.23 8.69 -5.28
C ALA A 149 5.42 8.30 -6.16
N LYS A 150 6.48 7.86 -5.51
CA LYS A 150 7.67 7.25 -6.11
C LYS A 150 7.80 5.84 -5.57
N TYR A 151 7.88 4.88 -6.48
CA TYR A 151 8.26 3.50 -6.18
C TYR A 151 9.59 3.20 -6.85
N GLU A 152 10.55 2.76 -6.06
CA GLU A 152 11.88 2.31 -6.48
C GLU A 152 12.04 0.83 -6.14
N TYR A 153 13.21 0.25 -6.41
CA TYR A 153 13.48 -1.16 -6.15
C TYR A 153 13.00 -1.60 -4.75
N THR A 154 12.22 -2.69 -4.69
CA THR A 154 11.56 -3.27 -3.51
C THR A 154 10.32 -2.56 -2.98
N ASP A 155 9.97 -1.39 -3.50
CA ASP A 155 8.75 -0.70 -3.09
C ASP A 155 7.51 -1.42 -3.64
N VAL A 156 6.43 -1.42 -2.86
CA VAL A 156 5.19 -2.18 -3.10
C VAL A 156 4.01 -1.52 -2.39
N LEU A 157 2.80 -1.72 -2.92
CA LEU A 157 1.54 -1.44 -2.22
C LEU A 157 0.64 -2.65 -2.42
N LEU A 158 0.40 -3.42 -1.35
CA LEU A 158 -0.26 -4.73 -1.40
C LEU A 158 -1.78 -4.61 -1.61
N CYS A 159 -2.46 -5.75 -1.68
CA CYS A 159 -3.89 -5.85 -1.98
C CYS A 159 -4.77 -5.03 -1.00
N HIS A 160 -5.52 -4.07 -1.53
CA HIS A 160 -6.48 -3.21 -0.82
C HIS A 160 -7.59 -2.77 -1.79
N ASP A 161 -8.67 -2.16 -1.28
CA ASP A 161 -9.86 -1.77 -2.07
C ASP A 161 -10.13 -0.26 -2.12
N ASP A 162 -9.22 0.53 -1.54
CA ASP A 162 -9.34 1.99 -1.38
C ASP A 162 -10.52 2.48 -0.52
N GLU A 163 -11.11 1.62 0.32
CA GLU A 163 -12.20 2.00 1.23
C GLU A 163 -11.80 3.16 2.15
N LEU A 164 -12.43 4.31 1.92
CA LEU A 164 -12.49 5.43 2.85
C LEU A 164 -13.75 6.24 2.56
N GLU A 165 -14.34 6.84 3.59
CA GLU A 165 -15.53 7.69 3.44
C GLU A 165 -15.26 8.84 2.44
N GLY A 166 -16.24 9.09 1.55
CA GLY A 166 -16.17 10.11 0.51
C GLY A 166 -15.46 9.67 -0.78
N ARG A 167 -14.55 8.69 -0.75
CA ARG A 167 -13.85 8.25 -1.98
C ARG A 167 -14.81 7.54 -2.93
N ARG A 168 -14.96 8.09 -4.14
CA ARG A 168 -15.86 7.54 -5.18
C ARG A 168 -15.12 6.91 -6.34
N VAL A 169 -14.08 7.58 -6.83
CA VAL A 169 -13.30 7.14 -7.99
C VAL A 169 -11.83 7.34 -7.69
N ALA A 170 -11.06 6.26 -7.72
CA ALA A 170 -9.61 6.33 -7.64
C ALA A 170 -9.04 6.68 -9.02
N PHE A 171 -7.95 7.43 -9.06
CA PHE A 171 -7.21 7.68 -10.30
C PHE A 171 -5.70 7.58 -10.08
N ILE A 172 -5.00 7.20 -11.14
CA ILE A 172 -3.54 7.13 -11.20
C ILE A 172 -3.09 7.66 -12.57
N LEU A 173 -2.32 8.75 -12.59
CA LEU A 173 -1.65 9.28 -13.77
C LEU A 173 -0.16 8.92 -13.72
N TYR A 174 0.29 8.12 -14.69
CA TYR A 174 1.67 7.66 -14.76
C TYR A 174 2.59 8.65 -15.47
N LEU A 175 3.74 8.91 -14.85
CA LEU A 175 4.81 9.78 -15.36
C LEU A 175 6.15 9.02 -15.36
N VAL A 176 6.09 7.76 -15.80
CA VAL A 176 7.20 6.81 -15.78
C VAL A 176 8.09 6.92 -17.03
N PRO A 177 9.39 6.57 -16.96
CA PRO A 177 10.20 6.29 -18.14
C PRO A 177 9.68 5.06 -18.91
N PRO A 178 10.27 4.67 -20.06
CA PRO A 178 9.91 3.40 -20.71
C PRO A 178 9.91 2.21 -19.74
N TRP A 179 8.73 1.62 -19.59
CA TRP A 179 8.44 0.59 -18.60
C TRP A 179 7.94 -0.70 -19.27
N GLN A 180 8.29 -1.83 -18.70
CA GLN A 180 7.89 -3.16 -19.16
C GLN A 180 7.47 -4.03 -17.98
N SER A 181 6.74 -5.12 -18.24
CA SER A 181 6.25 -6.01 -17.18
C SER A 181 7.35 -6.57 -16.28
N SER A 182 8.56 -6.80 -16.81
CA SER A 182 9.69 -7.30 -16.02
C SER A 182 10.29 -6.28 -15.06
N ASP A 183 9.95 -4.99 -15.19
CA ASP A 183 10.37 -3.96 -14.24
C ASP A 183 9.54 -4.00 -12.95
N GLY A 184 8.45 -4.78 -12.90
CA GLY A 184 7.49 -4.79 -11.80
C GLY A 184 6.62 -3.53 -11.76
N GLY A 185 6.08 -3.17 -10.61
CA GLY A 185 5.31 -1.93 -10.45
C GLY A 185 3.99 -1.89 -11.24
N THR A 186 3.46 -3.04 -11.62
CA THR A 186 2.18 -3.17 -12.32
C THR A 186 1.02 -2.83 -11.39
N LEU A 187 -0.05 -2.27 -11.94
CA LEU A 187 -1.34 -2.20 -11.25
C LEU A 187 -2.09 -3.51 -11.49
N ASP A 188 -2.15 -4.35 -10.47
CA ASP A 188 -2.82 -5.64 -10.54
C ASP A 188 -4.23 -5.54 -9.98
N LEU A 189 -5.21 -6.12 -10.68
CA LEU A 189 -6.63 -6.10 -10.31
C LEU A 189 -7.10 -7.52 -9.97
N TYR A 190 -7.78 -7.65 -8.83
CA TYR A 190 -8.24 -8.94 -8.31
C TYR A 190 -9.71 -9.20 -8.65
N THR A 191 -10.05 -10.47 -8.90
CA THR A 191 -11.42 -10.96 -8.74
C THR A 191 -11.80 -11.07 -7.27
N THR A 192 -13.10 -11.14 -7.00
CA THR A 192 -13.63 -11.45 -5.68
C THR A 192 -14.41 -12.76 -5.66
N ASP A 193 -14.45 -13.40 -4.50
CA ASP A 193 -15.26 -14.59 -4.25
C ASP A 193 -16.72 -14.22 -3.87
N SER A 194 -17.53 -15.23 -3.50
CA SER A 194 -18.92 -15.01 -3.06
C SER A 194 -19.05 -14.24 -1.74
N ASN A 195 -17.96 -14.08 -0.98
CA ASN A 195 -17.90 -13.32 0.27
C ASN A 195 -17.32 -11.92 0.06
N PHE A 196 -17.17 -11.47 -1.19
CA PHE A 196 -16.54 -10.19 -1.54
C PHE A 196 -15.08 -10.09 -1.06
N GLN A 197 -14.37 -11.22 -0.95
CA GLN A 197 -12.95 -11.24 -0.61
C GLN A 197 -12.09 -11.39 -1.87
N PRO A 198 -10.91 -10.75 -1.94
CA PRO A 198 -10.03 -10.86 -3.09
C PRO A 198 -9.56 -12.31 -3.28
N GLN A 199 -9.55 -12.80 -4.53
CA GLN A 199 -9.22 -14.19 -4.83
C GLN A 199 -7.94 -14.32 -5.67
N SER A 200 -7.90 -13.72 -6.86
CA SER A 200 -6.77 -13.87 -7.78
C SER A 200 -6.61 -12.65 -8.68
N ILE A 201 -5.37 -12.32 -9.02
CA ILE A 201 -5.06 -11.31 -10.03
C ILE A 201 -5.50 -11.83 -11.40
N VAL A 202 -6.38 -11.10 -12.07
CA VAL A 202 -6.85 -11.43 -13.43
C VAL A 202 -6.43 -10.41 -14.48
N LYS A 203 -5.99 -9.22 -14.03
CA LYS A 203 -5.49 -8.16 -14.91
C LYS A 203 -4.27 -7.51 -14.28
N SER A 204 -3.23 -7.29 -15.08
CA SER A 204 -1.99 -6.64 -14.66
C SER A 204 -1.64 -5.55 -15.67
N LEU A 205 -1.73 -4.30 -15.24
CA LEU A 205 -1.60 -3.12 -16.10
C LEU A 205 -0.20 -2.54 -15.93
N VAL A 206 0.59 -2.57 -17.01
CA VAL A 206 1.94 -1.99 -17.05
C VAL A 206 1.82 -0.46 -17.11
N PRO A 207 2.46 0.28 -16.19
CA PRO A 207 2.42 1.74 -16.23
C PRO A 207 3.12 2.25 -17.49
N SER A 208 2.60 3.32 -18.09
CA SER A 208 3.22 3.96 -19.25
C SER A 208 3.03 5.47 -19.17
N LEU A 209 4.01 6.22 -19.69
CA LEU A 209 4.03 7.68 -19.64
C LEU A 209 2.69 8.27 -20.12
N ASN A 210 2.19 9.28 -19.39
CA ASN A 210 0.99 10.04 -19.75
C ASN A 210 -0.28 9.17 -19.91
N THR A 211 -0.37 8.08 -19.14
CA THR A 211 -1.56 7.23 -19.08
C THR A 211 -2.28 7.43 -17.76
N LEU A 212 -3.55 7.82 -17.84
CA LEU A 212 -4.46 7.89 -16.70
C LEU A 212 -5.24 6.57 -16.60
N ILE A 213 -5.28 6.00 -15.41
CA ILE A 213 -6.19 4.90 -15.06
C ILE A 213 -7.16 5.40 -14.00
N LEU A 214 -8.42 5.01 -14.10
CA LEU A 214 -9.46 5.33 -13.13
C LEU A 214 -10.42 4.15 -12.92
N PHE A 215 -10.89 3.98 -11.69
CA PHE A 215 -11.84 2.91 -11.34
C PHE A 215 -12.73 3.32 -10.16
N GLU A 216 -13.91 2.73 -10.09
CA GLU A 216 -14.89 2.97 -9.03
C GLU A 216 -14.41 2.36 -7.72
N VAL A 217 -14.37 3.14 -6.64
CA VAL A 217 -14.08 2.62 -5.29
C VAL A 217 -15.32 1.88 -4.81
N SER A 218 -15.20 0.58 -4.60
CA SER A 218 -16.30 -0.33 -4.32
C SER A 218 -15.86 -1.51 -3.44
N PRO A 219 -16.80 -2.30 -2.87
CA PRO A 219 -16.46 -3.50 -2.09
C PRO A 219 -15.71 -4.60 -2.85
N VAL A 220 -15.48 -4.44 -4.16
CA VAL A 220 -14.81 -5.43 -5.01
C VAL A 220 -13.63 -4.85 -5.78
N SER A 221 -13.29 -3.57 -5.59
CA SER A 221 -12.20 -2.90 -6.32
C SER A 221 -10.81 -3.23 -5.76
N PHE A 222 -10.58 -4.50 -5.42
CA PHE A 222 -9.32 -4.96 -4.87
C PHE A 222 -8.20 -4.89 -5.91
N HIS A 223 -7.11 -4.24 -5.53
CA HIS A 223 -5.97 -4.02 -6.40
C HIS A 223 -4.67 -3.88 -5.58
N GLN A 224 -3.53 -3.98 -6.28
CA GLN A 224 -2.21 -3.72 -5.71
C GLN A 224 -1.30 -3.04 -6.72
N VAL A 225 -0.23 -2.41 -6.23
CA VAL A 225 0.96 -2.09 -7.03
C VAL A 225 2.00 -3.17 -6.75
N SER A 226 2.27 -4.03 -7.73
CA SER A 226 3.28 -5.09 -7.57
C SER A 226 4.66 -4.51 -7.27
N GLU A 227 5.51 -5.31 -6.62
CA GLU A 227 6.85 -4.89 -6.26
C GLU A 227 7.62 -4.36 -7.48
N VAL A 228 8.30 -3.22 -7.34
CA VAL A 228 9.22 -2.71 -8.36
C VAL A 228 10.51 -3.51 -8.32
N LEU A 229 10.83 -4.18 -9.43
CA LEU A 229 11.95 -5.11 -9.57
C LEU A 229 13.17 -4.48 -10.25
N THR A 230 12.97 -3.39 -10.99
CA THR A 230 14.08 -2.62 -11.59
C THR A 230 14.85 -1.85 -10.52
N GLN A 231 16.17 -1.80 -10.66
CA GLN A 231 17.09 -1.09 -9.75
C GLN A 231 17.43 0.33 -10.22
N ASP A 232 17.25 0.63 -11.50
CA ASP A 232 17.74 1.85 -12.15
C ASP A 232 16.62 2.82 -12.58
N LYS A 233 15.34 2.40 -12.47
CA LYS A 233 14.19 3.24 -12.83
C LYS A 233 13.36 3.61 -11.60
N CYS A 234 12.66 4.74 -11.71
CA CYS A 234 11.71 5.21 -10.72
C CYS A 234 10.30 5.22 -11.32
N ARG A 235 9.36 4.53 -10.68
CA ARG A 235 7.94 4.57 -11.04
C ARG A 235 7.31 5.79 -10.37
N LEU A 236 7.23 6.89 -11.11
CA LEU A 236 6.58 8.13 -10.70
C LEU A 236 5.11 8.14 -11.12
N SER A 237 4.21 8.44 -10.18
CA SER A 237 2.80 8.64 -10.46
C SER A 237 2.19 9.76 -9.63
N LEU A 238 1.14 10.37 -10.17
CA LEU A 238 0.17 11.13 -9.39
C LEU A 238 -1.05 10.27 -9.14
N SER A 239 -1.52 10.20 -7.91
CA SER A 239 -2.70 9.42 -7.57
C SER A 239 -3.55 10.13 -6.52
N GLY A 240 -4.82 9.78 -6.48
CA GLY A 240 -5.77 10.36 -5.57
C GLY A 240 -7.19 9.91 -5.87
N TRP A 241 -8.16 10.64 -5.34
CA TRP A 241 -9.57 10.27 -5.43
C TRP A 241 -10.43 11.46 -5.82
N PHE A 242 -11.43 11.20 -6.67
CA PHE A 242 -12.59 12.06 -6.77
C PHE A 242 -13.59 11.65 -5.69
N HIS A 243 -14.04 12.64 -4.94
CA HIS A 243 -14.97 12.43 -3.83
C HIS A 243 -16.43 12.50 -4.31
N GLY A 244 -17.33 11.83 -3.61
CA GLY A 244 -18.76 11.83 -3.92
C GLY A 244 -19.57 10.88 -3.04
N PRO A 245 -20.87 10.71 -3.31
CA PRO A 245 -21.75 9.87 -2.52
C PRO A 245 -21.25 8.42 -2.42
N PRO A 246 -21.12 7.83 -1.22
CA PRO A 246 -20.55 6.50 -1.06
C PRO A 246 -21.42 5.42 -1.72
N LEU A 247 -20.80 4.34 -2.16
CA LEU A 247 -21.53 3.12 -2.51
C LEU A 247 -21.98 2.38 -1.26
N GLY A 248 -23.14 1.75 -1.34
CA GLY A 248 -23.55 0.79 -0.32
C GLY A 248 -22.55 -0.37 -0.24
N ARG A 249 -22.07 -0.65 0.96
CA ARG A 249 -21.16 -1.77 1.23
C ARG A 249 -21.92 -2.91 1.92
N PRO A 250 -21.65 -4.19 1.56
CA PRO A 250 -22.20 -5.31 2.29
C PRO A 250 -21.62 -5.36 3.71
N PRO A 251 -22.27 -6.07 4.65
CA PRO A 251 -21.66 -6.36 5.95
C PRO A 251 -20.30 -7.02 5.77
N ARG A 252 -19.32 -6.61 6.57
CA ARG A 252 -17.97 -7.17 6.52
C ARG A 252 -18.01 -8.68 6.74
N HIS A 253 -17.30 -9.42 5.88
CA HIS A 253 -17.12 -10.84 6.06
C HIS A 253 -16.39 -11.12 7.37
N ARG A 254 -16.82 -12.17 8.07
CA ARG A 254 -16.16 -12.64 9.30
C ARG A 254 -15.62 -14.02 9.04
N GLU A 255 -14.31 -14.13 9.00
CA GLU A 255 -13.65 -15.42 8.86
C GLU A 255 -13.94 -16.33 10.05
N PRO A 256 -14.06 -17.66 9.83
CA PRO A 256 -14.16 -18.63 10.91
C PRO A 256 -13.03 -18.47 11.93
N ALA A 257 -13.32 -18.77 13.20
CA ALA A 257 -12.28 -18.76 14.21
C ALA A 257 -11.27 -19.89 13.98
N VAL A 258 -9.98 -19.59 14.12
CA VAL A 258 -8.92 -20.61 14.12
C VAL A 258 -9.21 -21.62 15.21
N LEU A 259 -9.19 -22.91 14.85
CA LEU A 259 -9.43 -24.00 15.77
C LEU A 259 -8.30 -24.04 16.82
N ARG A 260 -8.67 -23.96 18.09
CA ARG A 260 -7.74 -24.09 19.22
C ARG A 260 -7.78 -25.50 19.77
N SER A 261 -6.61 -26.04 20.10
CA SER A 261 -6.46 -27.37 20.68
C SER A 261 -6.01 -27.29 22.14
N PRO A 262 -6.49 -28.18 23.03
CA PRO A 262 -5.91 -28.34 24.36
C PRO A 262 -4.50 -28.94 24.25
N HIS A 263 -3.72 -28.85 25.32
CA HIS A 263 -2.37 -29.44 25.33
C HIS A 263 -2.36 -30.96 25.26
N LEU A 264 -1.31 -31.49 24.63
CA LEU A 264 -1.04 -32.92 24.64
C LEU A 264 -0.55 -33.38 26.03
N PRO A 265 -1.03 -34.54 26.53
CA PRO A 265 -0.48 -35.20 27.71
C PRO A 265 1.00 -35.56 27.57
N ARG A 266 1.69 -35.78 28.69
CA ARG A 266 3.16 -35.99 28.77
C ARG A 266 3.65 -37.25 28.05
N ASP A 267 2.80 -38.27 27.89
CA ASP A 267 3.19 -39.66 27.64
C ASP A 267 3.01 -40.14 26.19
N VAL A 268 3.59 -39.41 25.23
CA VAL A 268 3.76 -39.95 23.87
C VAL A 268 5.24 -39.86 23.51
N SER A 269 5.97 -40.96 23.71
CA SER A 269 7.35 -41.12 23.25
C SER A 269 7.33 -41.89 21.94
N GLU A 270 7.59 -41.23 20.82
CA GLU A 270 7.79 -41.90 19.53
C GLU A 270 9.18 -41.56 18.97
N GLN A 271 9.91 -42.59 18.54
CA GLN A 271 11.20 -42.49 17.84
C GLN A 271 11.02 -42.38 16.31
N MET A 272 12.09 -41.92 15.65
CA MET A 272 12.45 -42.05 14.20
C MET A 272 11.92 -40.98 13.21
N GLY A 273 12.63 -40.80 12.08
CA GLY A 273 12.22 -40.16 10.81
C GLY A 273 12.36 -38.63 10.70
N ALA A 274 12.90 -38.11 9.59
CA ALA A 274 13.07 -36.64 9.38
C ALA A 274 11.74 -35.88 9.28
N GLU A 275 10.74 -36.42 8.56
CA GLU A 275 9.36 -35.88 8.53
C GLU A 275 8.70 -35.89 9.91
N ARG A 276 9.08 -36.84 10.76
CA ARG A 276 8.60 -36.94 12.15
C ARG A 276 9.33 -36.00 13.11
N LYS A 277 10.50 -35.43 12.76
CA LYS A 277 11.17 -34.40 13.58
C LYS A 277 10.36 -33.12 13.66
N VAL A 278 9.77 -32.69 12.55
CA VAL A 278 8.83 -31.55 12.52
C VAL A 278 7.62 -31.85 13.41
N CYS A 279 7.01 -33.03 13.28
CA CYS A 279 5.91 -33.46 14.15
C CYS A 279 6.31 -33.49 15.63
N MET A 280 7.54 -33.87 15.96
CA MET A 280 8.07 -33.82 17.34
C MET A 280 8.21 -32.38 17.84
N CYS A 281 8.71 -31.45 17.03
CA CYS A 281 8.79 -30.03 17.40
C CYS A 281 7.39 -29.47 17.67
N VAL A 282 6.44 -29.67 16.74
CA VAL A 282 5.03 -29.29 16.95
C VAL A 282 4.49 -29.92 18.23
N SER A 283 4.65 -31.23 18.40
CA SER A 283 4.17 -31.95 19.58
C SER A 283 4.82 -31.43 20.87
N SER A 284 6.08 -31.03 20.82
CA SER A 284 6.80 -30.50 21.99
C SER A 284 6.27 -29.13 22.40
N LEU A 285 6.03 -28.24 21.43
CA LEU A 285 5.42 -26.93 21.64
C LEU A 285 3.95 -27.05 22.12
N SER A 286 3.24 -28.10 21.68
CA SER A 286 1.87 -28.41 22.11
C SER A 286 1.75 -29.07 23.50
N ARG A 287 2.86 -29.46 24.15
CA ARG A 287 2.80 -30.19 25.44
C ARG A 287 2.51 -29.27 26.62
N ARG A 288 1.78 -29.81 27.59
CA ARG A 288 1.54 -29.14 28.88
C ARG A 288 2.83 -28.77 29.63
N SER A 289 3.89 -29.58 29.50
CA SER A 289 5.18 -29.27 30.12
C SER A 289 5.85 -28.03 29.52
N PHE A 290 5.68 -27.81 28.22
CA PHE A 290 6.19 -26.61 27.55
C PHE A 290 5.38 -25.39 27.96
N TRP A 291 4.04 -25.51 28.00
CA TRP A 291 3.18 -24.45 28.53
C TRP A 291 3.52 -24.06 29.98
N LEU A 292 3.72 -25.05 30.87
CA LEU A 292 4.14 -24.77 32.25
C LEU A 292 5.47 -24.01 32.32
N LEU A 293 6.43 -24.34 31.44
CA LEU A 293 7.67 -23.59 31.31
C LEU A 293 7.39 -22.15 30.87
N MET A 294 6.52 -21.94 29.88
CA MET A 294 6.13 -20.60 29.43
C MET A 294 5.48 -19.80 30.56
N CYS A 295 4.51 -20.35 31.29
CA CYS A 295 3.88 -19.67 32.43
C CYS A 295 4.89 -19.23 33.50
N VAL A 296 5.91 -20.06 33.77
CA VAL A 296 6.99 -19.70 34.70
C VAL A 296 7.82 -18.53 34.16
N LEU A 297 8.11 -18.52 32.87
CA LEU A 297 8.91 -17.47 32.22
C LEU A 297 8.14 -16.15 32.05
N THR A 298 6.82 -16.19 31.87
CA THR A 298 6.03 -14.99 31.54
C THR A 298 5.24 -14.43 32.72
N PHE A 299 4.66 -15.26 33.59
CA PHE A 299 3.67 -14.81 34.59
C PHE A 299 4.04 -15.08 36.05
N GLY A 300 5.15 -15.77 36.32
CA GLY A 300 5.59 -16.04 37.69
C GLY A 300 4.55 -16.79 38.53
N PHE A 301 4.44 -18.11 38.35
CA PHE A 301 3.65 -19.06 39.16
C PHE A 301 2.14 -18.86 39.30
N SER A 302 1.53 -17.81 38.74
CA SER A 302 0.07 -17.66 38.75
C SER A 302 -0.57 -18.54 37.66
N LEU A 303 -0.91 -19.79 38.01
CA LEU A 303 -1.68 -20.69 37.17
C LEU A 303 -3.16 -20.54 37.54
N GLU A 304 -3.91 -19.75 36.78
CA GLU A 304 -5.38 -19.74 36.90
C GLU A 304 -6.00 -21.07 36.44
N LEU A 305 -7.25 -21.28 36.84
CA LEU A 305 -8.04 -22.53 36.78
C LEU A 305 -8.53 -22.92 35.37
N SER A 306 -8.23 -22.14 34.33
CA SER A 306 -8.67 -22.40 32.96
C SER A 306 -7.87 -23.52 32.29
N THR A 307 -8.48 -24.17 31.29
CA THR A 307 -7.77 -25.15 30.47
C THR A 307 -7.11 -24.41 29.32
N PRO A 308 -5.79 -24.18 29.36
CA PRO A 308 -5.09 -23.45 28.32
C PRO A 308 -5.20 -24.16 26.98
N VAL A 309 -5.30 -23.35 25.92
CA VAL A 309 -5.41 -23.82 24.54
C VAL A 309 -4.37 -23.13 23.67
N HIS A 310 -4.10 -23.71 22.51
CA HIS A 310 -3.13 -23.18 21.58
C HIS A 310 -3.55 -23.42 20.13
N CYS A 311 -3.03 -22.60 19.23
CA CYS A 311 -2.95 -22.91 17.81
C CYS A 311 -1.49 -22.79 17.36
N GLY A 312 -1.09 -23.63 16.41
CA GLY A 312 0.29 -23.67 15.96
C GLY A 312 0.37 -24.09 14.51
N GLU A 313 1.30 -23.48 13.79
CA GLU A 313 1.55 -23.74 12.38
C GLU A 313 3.06 -23.73 12.09
N LEU A 314 3.46 -24.52 11.09
CA LEU A 314 4.77 -24.42 10.48
C LEU A 314 4.62 -23.57 9.22
N ARG A 315 5.32 -22.44 9.16
CA ARG A 315 5.23 -21.50 8.04
C ARG A 315 6.51 -21.56 7.21
N ARG A 316 6.37 -21.23 5.93
CA ARG A 316 7.49 -20.99 5.02
C ARG A 316 7.33 -19.59 4.43
N TRP A 317 8.34 -18.76 4.62
CA TRP A 317 8.40 -17.41 4.09
C TRP A 317 9.39 -17.36 2.94
N SER A 318 8.96 -16.80 1.82
CA SER A 318 9.77 -16.54 0.63
C SER A 318 9.33 -15.24 -0.01
N HIS A 319 10.07 -14.76 -1.02
CA HIS A 319 9.70 -13.59 -1.81
C HIS A 319 8.19 -13.56 -2.16
N GLY A 320 7.55 -12.43 -1.89
CA GLY A 320 6.10 -12.21 -2.04
C GLY A 320 5.25 -12.63 -0.83
N GLY A 321 5.81 -13.28 0.19
CA GLY A 321 5.08 -13.64 1.42
C GLY A 321 4.88 -12.44 2.35
N TYR A 322 3.68 -12.28 2.90
CA TYR A 322 3.32 -11.23 3.88
C TYR A 322 2.09 -11.65 4.70
N THR A 323 1.80 -10.90 5.77
CA THR A 323 0.45 -10.79 6.34
C THR A 323 0.07 -9.31 6.47
N LEU A 324 -1.22 -9.02 6.59
CA LEU A 324 -1.75 -7.66 6.77
C LEU A 324 -2.65 -7.60 8.00
N LEU A 325 -2.76 -6.42 8.58
CA LEU A 325 -3.75 -6.13 9.60
C LEU A 325 -5.12 -5.96 8.93
N HIS A 326 -6.16 -6.54 9.53
CA HIS A 326 -7.54 -6.36 9.07
C HIS A 326 -8.52 -6.22 10.24
N ASP A 327 -9.60 -5.47 10.05
CA ASP A 327 -10.54 -5.09 11.12
C ASP A 327 -11.13 -6.29 11.87
N ALA A 328 -11.30 -7.43 11.20
CA ALA A 328 -11.81 -8.64 11.84
C ALA A 328 -10.82 -9.24 12.87
N GLU A 329 -9.51 -9.07 12.66
CA GLU A 329 -8.48 -9.47 13.63
C GLU A 329 -8.46 -8.50 14.81
N ALA A 330 -8.51 -7.19 14.54
CA ALA A 330 -8.59 -6.17 15.58
C ALA A 330 -9.79 -6.36 16.51
N ALA A 331 -10.97 -6.65 15.95
CA ALA A 331 -12.18 -6.94 16.73
C ALA A 331 -12.10 -8.23 17.56
N ARG A 332 -11.13 -9.10 17.27
CA ARG A 332 -10.91 -10.40 17.93
C ARG A 332 -9.64 -10.41 18.78
N ALA A 333 -8.95 -9.28 18.90
CA ALA A 333 -7.76 -9.17 19.71
C ALA A 333 -8.05 -9.57 21.16
N GLU A 334 -7.21 -10.44 21.69
CA GLU A 334 -7.34 -11.02 23.02
C GLU A 334 -5.95 -11.24 23.62
N TYR A 335 -5.91 -11.40 24.94
CA TYR A 335 -4.67 -11.74 25.64
C TYR A 335 -4.12 -13.07 25.12
N ALA A 336 -2.89 -13.06 24.67
CA ALA A 336 -2.24 -14.23 24.11
C ALA A 336 -0.72 -14.13 24.22
N LEU A 337 -0.07 -15.29 24.32
CA LEU A 337 1.37 -15.41 24.22
C LEU A 337 1.74 -15.95 22.84
N ASP A 338 2.40 -15.12 22.05
CA ASP A 338 2.96 -15.53 20.76
C ASP A 338 4.35 -16.14 20.94
N LEU A 339 4.61 -17.20 20.20
CA LEU A 339 5.91 -17.85 20.08
C LEU A 339 6.29 -17.93 18.60
N VAL A 340 7.48 -17.44 18.28
CA VAL A 340 8.08 -17.55 16.95
C VAL A 340 9.46 -18.19 17.09
N LEU A 341 9.68 -19.28 16.35
CA LEU A 341 10.96 -20.00 16.29
C LEU A 341 11.41 -20.15 14.83
N PRO A 342 12.22 -19.21 14.29
CA PRO A 342 12.70 -19.24 12.92
C PRO A 342 13.85 -20.24 12.69
N PHE A 343 13.92 -20.76 11.47
CA PHE A 343 14.97 -21.59 10.90
C PHE A 343 15.31 -21.05 9.50
N CYS A 344 16.36 -20.25 9.43
CA CYS A 344 16.72 -19.47 8.25
C CYS A 344 17.76 -20.17 7.36
N GLY A 345 18.56 -21.09 7.90
CA GLY A 345 19.60 -21.81 7.15
C GLY A 345 20.74 -20.96 6.56
N ALA A 346 20.60 -19.63 6.59
CA ALA A 346 21.57 -18.59 6.23
C ALA A 346 21.18 -17.28 6.96
N ASP A 347 22.10 -16.31 7.01
CA ASP A 347 21.88 -15.01 7.66
C ASP A 347 20.80 -14.20 6.92
N TRP A 348 19.57 -14.21 7.43
CA TRP A 348 18.45 -13.44 6.91
C TRP A 348 18.62 -11.96 7.25
N GLN A 349 18.72 -11.10 6.24
CA GLN A 349 18.93 -9.67 6.45
C GLN A 349 17.60 -8.94 6.70
N SER A 350 17.61 -7.95 7.60
CA SER A 350 16.44 -7.13 7.90
C SER A 350 15.85 -6.45 6.65
N GLU A 351 16.71 -6.10 5.69
CA GLU A 351 16.33 -5.47 4.42
C GLU A 351 15.45 -6.35 3.53
N PHE A 352 15.42 -7.67 3.76
CA PHE A 352 14.61 -8.59 2.97
C PHE A 352 13.13 -8.56 3.36
N GLY A 353 12.79 -7.98 4.51
CA GLY A 353 11.46 -8.13 5.11
C GLY A 353 11.32 -9.44 5.87
N GLY A 354 10.09 -9.95 6.01
CA GLY A 354 9.80 -11.21 6.73
C GLY A 354 9.89 -11.13 8.24
N PHE A 355 10.24 -9.97 8.82
CA PHE A 355 10.18 -9.76 10.25
C PHE A 355 8.73 -9.61 10.72
N THR A 356 8.48 -10.01 11.97
CA THR A 356 7.18 -9.82 12.62
C THR A 356 7.20 -8.50 13.36
N CYS A 357 6.26 -7.61 13.04
CA CYS A 357 6.09 -6.31 13.68
C CYS A 357 4.84 -6.33 14.54
N TYR A 358 4.93 -5.80 15.75
CA TYR A 358 3.84 -5.62 16.70
C TYR A 358 3.54 -4.13 16.81
N VAL A 359 2.26 -3.77 16.70
CA VAL A 359 1.81 -2.38 16.68
C VAL A 359 0.65 -2.20 17.65
N ALA A 360 0.52 -0.99 18.18
CA ALA A 360 -0.66 -0.60 18.93
C ALA A 360 -1.86 -0.44 17.99
N ASN A 361 -3.02 -0.94 18.39
CA ASN A 361 -4.25 -0.83 17.63
C ASN A 361 -4.71 0.64 17.63
N GLU A 362 -5.17 1.13 16.48
CA GLU A 362 -5.60 2.53 16.27
C GLU A 362 -4.50 3.61 16.42
N GLU A 363 -3.25 3.20 16.65
CA GLU A 363 -2.09 4.10 16.72
C GLU A 363 -1.07 3.74 15.63
N ASP A 364 -0.46 4.76 15.02
CA ASP A 364 0.67 4.56 14.07
C ASP A 364 1.99 4.28 14.84
N GLU A 365 1.92 3.51 15.93
CA GLU A 365 3.06 3.23 16.82
C GLU A 365 3.53 1.77 16.71
N GLU A 366 4.77 1.59 16.27
CA GLU A 366 5.47 0.32 16.32
C GLU A 366 5.97 0.06 17.76
N LEU A 367 5.52 -1.05 18.35
CA LEU A 367 5.86 -1.45 19.72
C LEU A 367 7.12 -2.33 19.75
N LEU A 368 7.21 -3.29 18.82
CA LEU A 368 8.29 -4.28 18.78
C LEU A 368 8.43 -4.89 17.38
N THR A 369 9.68 -5.08 16.95
CA THR A 369 9.99 -5.87 15.76
C THR A 369 10.86 -7.09 16.12
N VAL A 370 10.43 -8.27 15.67
CA VAL A 370 11.12 -9.55 15.81
C VAL A 370 11.69 -9.96 14.46
N TYR A 371 13.01 -9.93 14.35
CA TYR A 371 13.73 -10.33 13.13
C TYR A 371 13.92 -11.86 13.08
N PRO A 372 13.84 -12.48 11.90
CA PRO A 372 14.13 -13.91 11.74
C PRO A 372 15.61 -14.18 12.03
N GLU A 373 15.89 -14.88 13.12
CA GLU A 373 17.23 -15.32 13.50
C GLU A 373 17.21 -16.85 13.71
N ASP A 374 18.20 -17.54 13.13
CA ASP A 374 18.23 -19.00 13.10
C ASP A 374 18.30 -19.58 14.51
N ASN A 375 17.33 -20.44 14.85
CA ASN A 375 17.24 -21.12 16.14
C ASN A 375 17.10 -20.16 17.36
N SER A 376 16.57 -18.95 17.14
CA SER A 376 16.19 -18.01 18.19
C SER A 376 14.70 -18.16 18.54
N LEU A 377 14.37 -18.24 19.84
CA LEU A 377 12.99 -18.32 20.32
C LEU A 377 12.51 -16.93 20.78
N ALA A 378 11.55 -16.36 20.07
CA ALA A 378 10.88 -15.12 20.48
C ALA A 378 9.57 -15.45 21.20
N LEU A 379 9.35 -14.81 22.35
CA LEU A 379 8.12 -14.87 23.13
C LEU A 379 7.57 -13.46 23.31
N VAL A 380 6.35 -13.20 22.85
CA VAL A 380 5.73 -11.88 22.92
C VAL A 380 4.33 -12.01 23.52
N TYR A 381 4.12 -11.39 24.67
CA TYR A 381 2.81 -11.32 25.28
C TYR A 381 2.05 -10.11 24.72
N ARG A 382 0.87 -10.37 24.15
CA ARG A 382 -0.02 -9.34 23.59
C ARG A 382 -1.26 -9.18 24.46
N ASP A 383 -1.76 -7.96 24.49
CA ASP A 383 -3.08 -7.63 25.03
C ASP A 383 -4.12 -7.45 23.91
N LYS A 384 -5.27 -6.85 24.27
CA LYS A 384 -6.39 -6.59 23.35
C LYS A 384 -6.16 -5.41 22.40
N GLU A 385 -5.12 -4.62 22.64
CA GLU A 385 -4.79 -3.43 21.87
C GLU A 385 -3.50 -3.65 21.07
N THR A 386 -2.96 -4.86 21.03
CA THR A 386 -1.75 -5.19 20.30
C THR A 386 -2.05 -6.10 19.11
N LEU A 387 -1.73 -5.63 17.91
CA LEU A 387 -1.81 -6.39 16.66
C LEU A 387 -0.42 -6.74 16.13
N LYS A 388 -0.34 -7.65 15.16
CA LYS A 388 0.93 -8.01 14.52
C LYS A 388 0.77 -8.32 13.05
N PHE A 389 1.85 -8.14 12.31
CA PHE A 389 1.95 -8.58 10.92
C PHE A 389 3.36 -9.06 10.58
N VAL A 390 3.50 -9.82 9.50
CA VAL A 390 4.78 -10.19 8.91
C VAL A 390 5.01 -9.33 7.67
N LYS A 391 6.05 -8.50 7.71
CA LYS A 391 6.37 -7.57 6.62
C LYS A 391 6.67 -8.32 5.33
N HIS A 392 6.19 -7.80 4.21
CA HIS A 392 6.45 -8.33 2.87
C HIS A 392 7.91 -8.68 2.61
N VAL A 393 8.13 -9.92 2.17
CA VAL A 393 9.45 -10.42 1.76
C VAL A 393 9.75 -9.96 0.33
N ASN A 394 10.66 -9.00 0.19
CA ASN A 394 10.96 -8.38 -1.09
C ASN A 394 12.03 -9.15 -1.91
N HIS A 395 12.26 -8.70 -3.14
CA HIS A 395 13.12 -9.35 -4.14
C HIS A 395 14.60 -9.43 -3.72
N LYS A 396 15.08 -8.58 -2.78
CA LYS A 396 16.46 -8.70 -2.26
C LYS A 396 16.74 -10.05 -1.60
N SER A 397 15.69 -10.71 -1.07
CA SER A 397 15.80 -12.06 -0.51
C SER A 397 16.34 -13.09 -1.52
N LEU A 398 16.20 -12.84 -2.83
CA LEU A 398 16.67 -13.74 -3.87
C LEU A 398 18.13 -13.46 -4.27
N SER A 399 18.58 -12.20 -4.22
CA SER A 399 19.87 -11.78 -4.78
C SER A 399 21.10 -12.18 -3.95
N ASP A 400 21.00 -12.19 -2.62
CA ASP A 400 22.14 -12.48 -1.72
C ASP A 400 22.37 -13.97 -1.43
N SER A 401 21.62 -14.83 -2.09
CA SER A 401 21.58 -16.26 -1.81
C SER A 401 22.71 -17.08 -2.48
N ALA A 402 23.81 -16.42 -2.88
CA ALA A 402 24.96 -17.05 -3.54
C ALA A 402 25.70 -18.10 -2.68
N ASN A 403 25.54 -18.05 -1.35
CA ASN A 403 26.17 -18.96 -0.39
C ASN A 403 25.19 -19.87 0.38
N ALA A 404 23.90 -19.89 0.03
CA ALA A 404 22.90 -20.68 0.75
C ALA A 404 22.80 -22.12 0.20
N ASN A 405 22.58 -23.10 1.09
CA ASN A 405 22.20 -24.46 0.69
C ASN A 405 20.97 -24.41 -0.24
N SER A 406 20.94 -25.27 -1.28
CA SER A 406 19.92 -25.15 -2.35
C SER A 406 18.47 -25.30 -1.86
N SER A 407 18.24 -25.82 -0.66
CA SER A 407 16.92 -26.06 -0.06
C SER A 407 16.31 -24.86 0.69
N THR A 408 17.09 -23.86 1.09
CA THR A 408 16.63 -22.65 1.82
C THR A 408 16.95 -21.35 1.06
N ARG A 409 17.24 -21.46 -0.23
CA ARG A 409 17.62 -20.32 -1.06
C ARG A 409 16.45 -19.31 -1.14
N GLY A 410 16.63 -18.14 -0.53
CA GLY A 410 15.64 -17.05 -0.53
C GLY A 410 14.37 -17.35 0.25
N ALA A 411 14.44 -18.26 1.23
CA ALA A 411 13.31 -18.60 2.09
C ALA A 411 13.76 -19.04 3.49
N PHE A 412 12.93 -18.79 4.50
CA PHE A 412 13.08 -19.34 5.84
C PHE A 412 11.79 -20.03 6.30
N TYR A 413 11.90 -20.86 7.33
CA TYR A 413 10.75 -21.50 7.98
C TYR A 413 10.62 -20.98 9.40
N ASP A 414 9.41 -20.99 9.96
CA ASP A 414 9.24 -20.78 11.39
C ASP A 414 8.16 -21.70 11.97
N PHE A 415 8.27 -22.01 13.26
CA PHE A 415 7.13 -22.46 14.04
C PHE A 415 6.48 -21.23 14.68
N SER A 416 5.21 -21.00 14.35
CA SER A 416 4.39 -19.91 14.89
C SER A 416 3.29 -20.51 15.76
N PHE A 417 3.34 -20.24 17.06
CA PHE A 417 2.36 -20.71 18.03
C PHE A 417 1.74 -19.54 18.77
N VAL A 418 0.46 -19.65 19.08
CA VAL A 418 -0.26 -18.71 19.94
C VAL A 418 -0.89 -19.50 21.08
N TYR A 419 -0.59 -19.12 22.31
CA TYR A 419 -1.12 -19.71 23.53
C TYR A 419 -2.13 -18.77 24.18
N TYR A 420 -3.21 -19.34 24.66
CA TYR A 420 -4.31 -18.64 25.32
C TYR A 420 -4.51 -19.24 26.71
N GLU A 421 -4.77 -18.36 27.69
CA GLU A 421 -5.10 -18.76 29.06
C GLU A 421 -6.52 -19.34 29.17
#